data_AF-A0A060BZI3-F1
#
_entry.id   AF-A0A060BZI3-F1
#
_cell.length_a   1.000
_cell.length_b   1.000
_cell.length_c   1.000
_cell.angle_alpha   90.00
_cell.angle_beta   90.00
_cell.angle_gamma   90.00
#
_symmetry.space_group_name_H-M   'P 1'
#
loop_
_entity.id
_entity.type
_entity.pdbx_description
1 polymer ?
#
loop_
_entity_poly.entity_id
_entity_poly.type
_entity_poly.pdbx_seq_one_letter_code
_entity_poly.pdbx_strand_id
1 'polypeptide(L)'
;NLSFVCRYRVIHCMLAVICWLGIGWSSLFAQYPQQTAPFEVTSPYVPSEMEFAGEKIDLKRADLHERLDRELITFTFGHTTTILMIKRANRYFPVIEPILKENSIPDDFKYLMAIESSVDIQAYSPAGAAGLWLVYECYGKGVRT
;
A
#
# COMPACT_ATOMS: atom_id res chain seq x y z
N ASN A 1 54.63 7.44 -38.68
CA ASN A 1 54.63 8.24 -37.44
C ASN A 1 53.34 9.00 -37.15
N LEU A 2 52.57 9.47 -38.15
CA LEU A 2 51.33 10.21 -37.92
C LEU A 2 50.13 9.34 -37.44
N SER A 3 50.03 8.10 -37.92
CA SER A 3 48.96 7.15 -37.55
C SER A 3 49.04 6.66 -36.10
N PHE A 4 50.26 6.53 -35.56
CA PHE A 4 50.50 6.08 -34.18
C PHE A 4 50.15 7.16 -33.16
N VAL A 5 50.51 8.42 -33.44
CA VAL A 5 50.14 9.58 -32.61
C VAL A 5 48.62 9.77 -32.58
N CYS A 6 47.94 9.58 -33.72
CA CYS A 6 46.48 9.70 -33.80
C CYS A 6 45.77 8.61 -32.97
N ARG A 7 46.23 7.35 -33.03
CA ARG A 7 45.72 6.25 -32.19
C ARG A 7 45.96 6.50 -30.70
N TYR A 8 47.14 6.98 -30.33
CA TYR A 8 47.49 7.27 -28.93
C TYR A 8 46.63 8.40 -28.35
N ARG A 9 46.37 9.44 -29.15
CA ARG A 9 45.50 10.57 -28.77
C ARG A 9 44.04 10.14 -28.58
N VAL A 10 43.53 9.29 -29.46
CA VAL A 10 42.16 8.73 -29.34
C VAL A 10 42.04 7.87 -28.08
N ILE A 11 43.02 7.02 -27.79
CA ILE A 11 43.02 6.18 -26.58
C ILE A 11 43.08 7.04 -25.30
N HIS A 12 43.92 8.09 -25.28
CA HIS A 12 43.97 9.03 -24.16
C HIS A 12 42.65 9.79 -23.95
N CYS A 13 41.98 10.18 -25.03
CA CYS A 13 40.64 10.79 -24.95
C CYS A 13 39.60 9.82 -24.38
N MET A 14 39.61 8.55 -24.80
CA MET A 14 38.66 7.54 -24.30
C MET A 14 38.88 7.23 -22.82
N LEU A 15 40.13 7.10 -22.37
CA LEU A 15 40.45 6.89 -20.95
C LEU A 15 40.08 8.11 -20.08
N ALA A 16 40.25 9.33 -20.60
CA ALA A 16 39.82 10.55 -19.91
C ALA A 16 38.29 10.62 -19.75
N VAL A 17 37.52 10.17 -20.74
CA VAL A 17 36.04 10.11 -20.67
C VAL A 17 35.58 9.05 -19.66
N ILE A 18 36.22 7.88 -19.62
CA ILE A 18 35.90 6.83 -18.64
C ILE A 18 36.22 7.31 -17.21
N CYS A 19 37.31 8.06 -17.02
CA CYS A 19 37.65 8.66 -15.73
C CYS A 19 36.61 9.73 -15.32
N TRP A 20 36.16 10.57 -16.26
CA TRP A 20 35.08 11.53 -16.03
C TRP A 20 33.74 10.87 -15.65
N LEU A 21 33.39 9.75 -16.29
CA LEU A 21 32.18 8.99 -15.98
C LEU A 21 32.31 8.20 -14.66
N GLY A 22 33.51 7.71 -14.32
CA GLY A 22 33.77 6.97 -13.09
C GLY A 22 33.77 7.85 -11.83
N ILE A 23 34.23 9.11 -11.93
CA ILE A 23 34.22 10.07 -10.81
C ILE A 23 32.77 10.52 -10.48
N GLY A 24 31.86 10.52 -11.47
CA GLY A 24 30.43 10.76 -11.25
C GLY A 24 29.67 9.58 -10.63
N TRP A 25 30.22 8.36 -10.70
CA TRP A 25 29.55 7.17 -10.21
C TRP A 25 29.58 7.07 -8.66
N SER A 26 30.66 7.53 -8.03
CA SER A 26 30.77 7.57 -6.56
C SER A 26 29.83 8.60 -5.91
N SER A 27 29.38 9.61 -6.65
CA SER A 27 28.42 10.62 -6.20
C SER A 27 26.95 10.25 -6.46
N LEU A 28 26.67 9.27 -7.33
CA LEU A 28 25.32 8.70 -7.50
C LEU A 28 24.93 7.74 -6.37
N PHE A 29 25.90 7.20 -5.65
CA PHE A 29 25.68 6.53 -4.36
C PHE A 29 25.68 7.53 -3.20
N ALA A 30 25.28 8.78 -3.44
CA ALA A 30 24.96 9.70 -2.35
C ALA A 30 23.98 8.99 -1.41
N GLN A 31 24.50 8.66 -0.23
CA GLN A 31 23.80 8.01 0.86
C GLN A 31 22.47 8.75 1.05
N TYR A 32 21.35 8.11 0.70
CA TYR A 32 20.03 8.66 1.01
C TYR A 32 20.00 8.99 2.50
N PRO A 33 19.79 10.26 2.90
CA PRO A 33 19.82 10.63 4.30
C PRO A 33 18.76 9.82 5.03
N GLN A 34 19.20 8.98 5.97
CA GLN A 34 18.29 8.28 6.86
C GLN A 34 17.73 9.32 7.85
N GLN A 35 16.55 9.85 7.56
CA GLN A 35 15.79 10.65 8.51
C GLN A 35 15.32 9.74 9.65
N THR A 36 16.16 9.58 10.68
CA THR A 36 15.77 8.92 11.93
C THR A 36 15.17 9.97 12.86
N ALA A 37 13.94 10.39 12.59
CA ALA A 37 13.16 11.03 13.63
C ALA A 37 12.92 9.99 14.74
N PRO A 38 13.06 10.34 16.04
CA PRO A 38 12.68 9.42 17.09
C PRO A 38 11.19 9.09 16.94
N PHE A 39 10.88 7.81 16.79
CA PHE A 39 9.49 7.36 16.75
C PHE A 39 9.01 7.24 18.21
N GLU A 40 8.01 8.03 18.57
CA GLU A 40 7.36 7.93 19.87
C GLU A 40 6.09 7.12 19.72
N VAL A 41 6.04 5.95 20.37
CA VAL A 41 4.83 5.11 20.41
C VAL A 41 3.91 5.67 21.47
N THR A 42 2.84 6.31 21.04
CA THR A 42 1.75 6.73 21.93
C THR A 42 0.46 6.06 21.51
N SER A 43 -0.34 5.64 22.50
CA SER A 43 -1.67 5.11 22.22
C SER A 43 -2.56 6.25 21.71
N PRO A 44 -3.37 6.01 20.67
CA PRO A 44 -4.34 7.00 20.21
C PRO A 44 -5.35 7.32 21.32
N TYR A 45 -5.80 8.57 21.37
CA TYR A 45 -6.84 8.99 22.32
C TYR A 45 -8.22 8.50 21.86
N VAL A 46 -9.00 7.97 22.79
CA VAL A 46 -10.38 7.50 22.56
C VAL A 46 -11.36 8.51 23.16
N PRO A 47 -12.27 9.10 22.36
CA PRO A 47 -13.26 10.05 22.86
C PRO A 47 -14.40 9.33 23.62
N SER A 48 -15.11 10.06 24.47
CA SER A 48 -16.28 9.55 25.21
C SER A 48 -17.56 9.47 24.38
N GLU A 49 -17.63 10.20 23.27
CA GLU A 49 -18.78 10.23 22.34
C GLU A 49 -18.24 10.45 20.91
N MET A 50 -18.88 9.86 19.90
CA MET A 50 -18.57 10.11 18.48
C MET A 50 -19.82 10.06 17.60
N GLU A 51 -19.73 10.60 16.39
CA GLU A 51 -20.80 10.52 15.39
C GLU A 51 -20.36 9.64 14.21
N PHE A 52 -21.18 8.66 13.84
CA PHE A 52 -20.93 7.77 12.70
C PHE A 52 -22.22 7.54 11.94
N ALA A 53 -22.18 7.69 10.61
CA ALA A 53 -23.35 7.54 9.73
C ALA A 53 -24.57 8.39 10.17
N GLY A 54 -24.33 9.56 10.79
CA GLY A 54 -25.39 10.44 11.31
C GLY A 54 -25.98 10.01 12.66
N GLU A 55 -25.48 8.91 13.24
CA GLU A 55 -25.88 8.43 14.56
C GLU A 55 -24.83 8.80 15.61
N LYS A 56 -25.30 9.23 16.79
CA LYS A 56 -24.43 9.48 17.94
C LYS A 56 -24.18 8.18 18.69
N ILE A 57 -22.91 7.81 18.82
CA ILE A 57 -22.44 6.64 19.55
C ILE A 57 -21.89 7.10 20.91
N ASP A 58 -22.49 6.59 21.99
CA ASP A 58 -22.02 6.80 23.36
C ASP A 58 -20.94 5.76 23.71
N LEU A 59 -19.71 6.22 23.98
CA LEU A 59 -18.55 5.39 24.30
C LEU A 59 -18.24 5.42 25.80
N LYS A 60 -19.13 5.94 26.66
CA LYS A 60 -18.98 5.86 28.12
C LYS A 60 -19.07 4.41 28.62
N ARG A 61 -19.72 3.53 27.85
CA ARG A 61 -19.81 2.10 28.16
C ARG A 61 -18.45 1.45 27.91
N ALA A 62 -17.91 0.77 28.92
CA ALA A 62 -16.55 0.23 28.91
C ALA A 62 -16.27 -0.72 27.74
N ASP A 63 -17.22 -1.59 27.39
CA ASP A 63 -17.09 -2.53 26.28
C ASP A 63 -16.97 -1.83 24.91
N LEU A 64 -17.70 -0.74 24.68
CA LEU A 64 -17.64 0.03 23.44
C LEU A 64 -16.32 0.81 23.36
N HIS A 65 -15.91 1.39 24.49
CA HIS A 65 -14.64 2.07 24.61
C HIS A 65 -13.46 1.13 24.32
N GLU A 66 -13.42 -0.05 24.96
CA GLU A 66 -12.36 -1.04 24.76
C GLU A 66 -12.31 -1.59 23.33
N ARG A 67 -13.48 -1.75 22.69
CA ARG A 67 -13.55 -2.16 21.28
C ARG A 67 -12.97 -1.09 20.37
N LEU A 68 -13.36 0.18 20.54
CA LEU A 68 -12.81 1.27 19.74
C LEU A 68 -11.31 1.45 19.98
N ASP A 69 -10.86 1.37 21.23
CA ASP A 69 -9.44 1.44 21.59
C ASP A 69 -8.61 0.37 20.86
N ARG A 70 -9.08 -0.89 20.90
CA ARG A 70 -8.45 -2.01 20.18
C ARG A 70 -8.35 -1.74 18.69
N GLU A 71 -9.42 -1.28 18.06
CA GLU A 71 -9.42 -0.99 16.62
C GLU A 71 -8.47 0.16 16.29
N LEU A 72 -8.51 1.25 17.07
CA LEU A 72 -7.62 2.40 16.87
C LEU A 72 -6.15 2.01 17.01
N ILE A 73 -5.78 1.20 18.00
CA ILE A 73 -4.41 0.68 18.17
C ILE A 73 -4.04 -0.20 16.96
N THR A 74 -4.93 -1.10 16.54
CA THR A 74 -4.69 -2.01 15.41
C THR A 74 -4.45 -1.23 14.11
N PHE A 75 -5.25 -0.19 13.85
CA PHE A 75 -5.06 0.68 12.68
C PHE A 75 -3.82 1.55 12.79
N THR A 76 -3.54 2.12 13.97
CA THR A 76 -2.40 3.02 14.19
C THR A 76 -1.08 2.31 13.94
N PHE A 77 -0.94 1.07 14.39
CA PHE A 77 0.30 0.31 14.26
C PHE A 77 0.28 -0.74 13.11
N GLY A 78 -0.84 -0.84 12.39
CA GLY A 78 -1.07 -1.77 11.27
C GLY A 78 -0.41 -1.36 9.95
N HIS A 79 0.79 -0.78 9.99
CA HIS A 79 1.44 -0.21 8.81
C HIS A 79 1.74 -1.24 7.71
N THR A 80 2.19 -2.45 8.10
CA THR A 80 2.49 -3.51 7.13
C THR A 80 1.27 -3.88 6.31
N THR A 81 0.14 -4.12 6.97
CA THR A 81 -1.13 -4.45 6.32
C THR A 81 -1.61 -3.30 5.45
N THR A 82 -1.55 -2.07 5.97
CA THR A 82 -1.96 -0.87 5.23
C THR A 82 -1.16 -0.68 3.93
N ILE A 83 0.17 -0.83 4.00
CA ILE A 83 1.05 -0.70 2.83
C ILE A 83 0.75 -1.81 1.81
N LEU A 84 0.55 -3.05 2.26
CA LEU A 84 0.21 -4.16 1.38
C LEU A 84 -1.16 -3.97 0.73
N MET A 85 -2.15 -3.51 1.50
CA MET A 85 -3.50 -3.19 1.02
C MET A 85 -3.44 -2.14 -0.09
N ILE A 86 -2.69 -1.05 0.09
CA ILE A 86 -2.52 0.00 -0.93
C ILE A 86 -1.86 -0.56 -2.21
N LYS A 87 -0.82 -1.38 -2.05
CA LYS A 87 -0.14 -2.02 -3.20
C LYS A 87 -1.07 -2.95 -3.98
N ARG A 88 -1.92 -3.71 -3.29
CA ARG A 88 -2.94 -4.59 -3.89
C ARG A 88 -4.04 -3.78 -4.55
N ALA A 89 -4.54 -2.73 -3.91
CA ALA A 89 -5.52 -1.81 -4.47
C ALA A 89 -5.05 -1.23 -5.82
N ASN A 90 -3.80 -0.76 -5.89
CA ASN A 90 -3.21 -0.27 -7.15
C ASN A 90 -3.14 -1.32 -8.26
N ARG A 91 -3.13 -2.61 -7.93
CA ARG A 91 -3.16 -3.72 -8.90
C ARG A 91 -4.58 -4.06 -9.32
N TYR A 92 -5.52 -4.12 -8.38
CA TYR A 92 -6.86 -4.68 -8.63
C TYR A 92 -7.92 -3.63 -8.97
N PHE A 93 -7.84 -2.41 -8.45
CA PHE A 93 -8.84 -1.37 -8.72
C PHE A 93 -8.96 -1.04 -10.21
N PRO A 94 -7.87 -0.89 -10.99
CA PRO A 94 -7.98 -0.62 -12.43
C PRO A 94 -8.69 -1.74 -13.22
N VAL A 95 -8.69 -2.97 -12.70
CA VAL A 95 -9.39 -4.11 -13.31
C VAL A 95 -10.85 -4.14 -12.90
N ILE A 96 -11.17 -3.74 -11.67
CA ILE A 96 -12.51 -3.86 -11.08
C ILE A 96 -13.41 -2.67 -11.45
N GLU A 97 -12.86 -1.45 -11.49
CA GLU A 97 -13.58 -0.22 -11.87
C GLU A 97 -14.35 -0.34 -13.21
N PRO A 98 -13.78 -0.85 -14.31
CA PRO A 98 -14.54 -1.02 -15.56
C PRO A 98 -15.65 -2.07 -15.43
N ILE A 99 -15.43 -3.14 -14.66
CA ILE A 99 -16.44 -4.19 -14.42
C ILE A 99 -17.62 -3.63 -13.62
N LEU A 100 -17.35 -2.83 -12.58
CA LEU A 100 -18.40 -2.16 -11.80
C LEU A 100 -19.23 -1.23 -12.68
N LYS A 101 -18.55 -0.47 -13.55
CA LYS A 101 -19.20 0.45 -14.49
C LYS A 101 -20.08 -0.28 -15.50
N GLU A 102 -19.62 -1.40 -16.06
CA GLU A 102 -20.41 -2.23 -16.99
C GLU A 102 -21.69 -2.77 -16.32
N ASN A 103 -21.61 -3.12 -15.03
CA ASN A 103 -22.74 -3.62 -14.25
C ASN A 103 -23.59 -2.52 -13.60
N SER A 104 -23.34 -1.24 -13.90
CA SER A 104 -24.02 -0.09 -13.29
C SER A 104 -23.95 -0.07 -11.75
N ILE A 105 -22.85 -0.59 -11.18
CA ILE A 105 -22.57 -0.57 -9.75
C ILE A 105 -21.76 0.68 -9.41
N PRO A 106 -22.05 1.38 -8.29
CA PRO A 106 -21.26 2.52 -7.84
C PRO A 106 -19.78 2.16 -7.64
N ASP A 107 -18.89 3.07 -8.02
CA ASP A 107 -17.44 2.90 -7.86
C ASP A 107 -17.04 2.71 -6.39
N ASP A 108 -17.75 3.37 -5.46
CA ASP A 108 -17.55 3.26 -4.01
C ASP A 108 -17.69 1.84 -3.48
N PHE A 109 -18.39 0.96 -4.21
CA PHE A 109 -18.53 -0.45 -3.82
C PHE A 109 -17.16 -1.12 -3.65
N LYS A 110 -16.13 -0.70 -4.41
CA LYS A 110 -14.78 -1.27 -4.33
C LYS A 110 -14.14 -1.17 -2.93
N TYR A 111 -14.53 -0.18 -2.12
CA TYR A 111 -14.00 -0.03 -0.77
C TYR A 111 -14.46 -1.13 0.18
N LEU A 112 -15.55 -1.83 -0.14
CA LEU A 112 -15.95 -3.01 0.64
C LEU A 112 -14.87 -4.09 0.62
N MET A 113 -14.16 -4.27 -0.50
CA MET A 113 -13.03 -5.20 -0.57
C MET A 113 -11.88 -4.82 0.37
N ALA A 114 -11.67 -3.51 0.59
CA ALA A 114 -10.64 -3.04 1.51
C ALA A 114 -11.00 -3.37 2.97
N ILE A 115 -12.27 -3.23 3.33
CA ILE A 115 -12.79 -3.52 4.68
C ILE A 115 -12.81 -5.03 4.93
N GLU A 116 -13.31 -5.82 3.98
CA GLU A 116 -13.55 -7.25 4.16
C GLU A 116 -12.26 -8.10 4.06
N SER A 117 -11.46 -7.89 3.02
CA SER A 117 -10.31 -8.76 2.72
C SER A 117 -8.97 -8.04 2.75
N SER A 118 -8.93 -6.72 3.02
CA SER A 118 -7.72 -5.90 2.75
C SER A 118 -7.22 -6.06 1.31
N VAL A 119 -8.17 -6.21 0.36
CA VAL A 119 -7.92 -6.48 -1.06
C VAL A 119 -7.08 -7.74 -1.29
N ASP A 120 -7.30 -8.77 -0.46
CA ASP A 120 -6.64 -10.07 -0.58
C ASP A 120 -7.52 -11.07 -1.35
N ILE A 121 -6.99 -11.57 -2.46
CA ILE A 121 -7.67 -12.57 -3.30
C ILE A 121 -7.77 -13.94 -2.62
N GLN A 122 -6.88 -14.23 -1.66
CA GLN A 122 -6.85 -15.51 -0.93
C GLN A 122 -7.60 -15.44 0.40
N ALA A 123 -8.30 -14.34 0.68
CA ALA A 123 -9.07 -14.21 1.91
C ALA A 123 -10.13 -15.32 2.01
N TYR A 124 -10.13 -15.99 3.16
CA TYR A 124 -11.04 -17.06 3.49
C TYR A 124 -11.45 -16.95 4.95
N SER A 125 -12.76 -16.97 5.19
CA SER A 125 -13.35 -16.97 6.54
C SER A 125 -13.68 -18.40 6.97
N PRO A 126 -13.51 -18.75 8.26
CA PRO A 126 -13.99 -20.01 8.82
C PRO A 126 -15.49 -20.28 8.57
N ALA A 127 -16.28 -19.23 8.35
CA ALA A 127 -17.70 -19.33 8.06
C ALA A 127 -18.03 -19.70 6.58
N GLY A 128 -17.02 -19.88 5.71
CA GLY A 128 -17.19 -20.28 4.31
C GLY A 128 -17.37 -19.12 3.33
N ALA A 129 -16.97 -17.91 3.71
CA ALA A 129 -16.88 -16.76 2.81
C ALA A 129 -15.46 -16.68 2.20
N ALA A 130 -15.38 -16.38 0.90
CA ALA A 130 -14.10 -16.38 0.18
C ALA A 130 -13.98 -15.26 -0.85
N GLY A 131 -12.73 -14.90 -1.17
CA GLY A 131 -12.37 -13.93 -2.21
C GLY A 131 -12.35 -12.47 -1.74
N LEU A 132 -12.16 -11.55 -2.69
CA LEU A 132 -11.96 -10.12 -2.41
C LEU A 132 -13.09 -9.47 -1.61
N TRP A 133 -14.31 -9.95 -1.82
CA TRP A 133 -15.54 -9.41 -1.23
C TRP A 133 -16.05 -10.27 -0.06
N LEU A 134 -15.36 -11.37 0.29
CA LEU A 134 -15.80 -12.36 1.28
C LEU A 134 -17.29 -12.72 1.11
N VAL A 135 -17.69 -13.08 -0.11
CA VAL A 135 -19.06 -13.53 -0.38
C VAL A 135 -19.16 -15.01 -0.02
N TYR A 136 -20.24 -15.41 0.65
CA TYR A 136 -20.50 -16.82 0.93
C TYR A 136 -20.71 -17.61 -0.37
N GLU A 137 -20.21 -18.84 -0.39
CA GLU A 137 -20.32 -19.74 -1.54
C GLU A 137 -21.78 -19.98 -1.99
N CYS A 138 -22.75 -19.88 -1.06
CA CYS A 138 -24.18 -20.00 -1.39
C CYS A 138 -24.73 -18.82 -2.22
N TYR A 139 -24.16 -17.62 -2.07
CA TYR A 139 -24.52 -16.42 -2.85
C TYR A 139 -23.64 -16.25 -4.10
N GLY A 140 -22.44 -16.84 -4.12
CA GLY A 140 -21.40 -16.64 -5.15
C GLY A 140 -21.40 -17.60 -6.34
N LYS A 141 -22.45 -18.40 -6.58
CA LYS A 141 -22.47 -19.48 -7.60
C LYS A 141 -22.23 -19.06 -9.07
N GLY A 142 -21.98 -17.79 -9.37
CA GLY A 142 -21.73 -17.27 -10.73
C GLY A 142 -20.33 -16.72 -11.02
N VAL A 143 -19.45 -16.56 -10.03
CA VAL A 143 -18.12 -15.94 -10.24
C VAL A 143 -17.02 -16.93 -9.89
N ARG A 144 -16.92 -17.99 -10.71
CA ARG A 144 -15.67 -18.76 -10.82
C ARG A 144 -14.86 -18.11 -11.95
N THR A 145 -13.73 -17.51 -11.59
CA THR A 145 -12.65 -17.25 -12.54
C THR A 145 -12.21 -18.53 -13.24
#